data_AF-A0A814E5E0-F1
#
_entry.id   AF-A0A814E5E0-F1
#
_cell.length_a   1.000
_cell.length_b   1.000
_cell.length_c   1.000
_cell.angle_alpha   90.00
_cell.angle_beta   90.00
_cell.angle_gamma   90.00
#
_symmetry.space_group_name_H-M   'P 1'
#
loop_
_entity.id
_entity.type
_entity.pdbx_description
1 polymer ?
#
loop_
_entity_poly.entity_id
_entity_poly.type
_entity_poly.pdbx_seq_one_letter_code
_entity_poly.pdbx_strand_id
1 'polypeptide(L)'
;MYKLDIPLDLKETAAIERRRRAEKERQGRIFNAKYRQIGIDKEALNQQIEDRNWLEELEQKRANALAQDAIRNDKIAQLLERRQEYDERENNRAINEFRALHQQPPAQREWDLNDPDYLKKDMPARVSDDDPRCGLSSLQKFQGEDLNSCARKKYQQEQLREWSRMQQEDQQRAQQQQQAADHLFYAKQNELDQRSIELQQAEEDCRKAINESIKNYNDALVKNDLIQYIQSPKINDNKNISFINNHRKLFNLCDVCNDKATGIHYGLATCEGCKGFFKRTVQNKRKYRCNKNGSCIIDKSHRNRCQYCRFRKCLIKGMVIGAVRYDRTPGGRTPANVMQLYKYKNEKNQQMNKISNDKFNELFDLNLFYCFDQLLILDILFNHLRPLINHEILLTQESIKNICYLLIDTFINWYYTLPIYSIINIDLKQFIFNDQWLNYIILLIFYFLKIHYNHINLISYSKCLQRLFNYTENKFLSSLSYRIFNQFFYFLSTFFNINITNTEFILLSILLILCSNQTNKINFNLFENIYKILYTYEMNTFLSEQPDRFNRLLYFSEQIQFITQILLTNQHFHLPFLLFPN
;
A
#
# COMPACT_ATOMS: atom_id res chain seq x y z
N MET A 1 -146.07 1.10 121.31
CA MET A 1 -144.73 1.64 120.96
C MET A 1 -144.44 1.22 119.53
N TYR A 2 -144.33 2.19 118.62
CA TYR A 2 -144.40 1.99 117.18
C TYR A 2 -143.22 1.14 116.65
N LYS A 3 -143.54 0.02 115.98
CA LYS A 3 -142.62 -0.71 115.09
C LYS A 3 -142.41 0.13 113.84
N LEU A 4 -141.18 0.58 113.62
CA LEU A 4 -140.75 1.20 112.36
C LEU A 4 -140.03 0.12 111.54
N ASP A 5 -140.77 -0.52 110.63
CA ASP A 5 -140.21 -1.43 109.63
C ASP A 5 -139.51 -0.58 108.55
N ILE A 6 -138.20 -0.35 108.72
CA ILE A 6 -137.35 0.25 107.68
C ILE A 6 -136.99 -0.89 106.69
N PRO A 7 -137.22 -0.72 105.38
CA PRO A 7 -136.96 -1.76 104.40
C PRO A 7 -135.45 -2.04 104.30
N LEU A 8 -135.06 -3.30 104.51
CA LEU A 8 -133.68 -3.75 104.32
C LEU A 8 -133.26 -3.57 102.85
N ASP A 9 -132.10 -2.96 102.59
CA ASP A 9 -131.56 -2.79 101.23
C ASP A 9 -131.37 -4.18 100.57
N LEU A 10 -132.03 -4.39 99.43
CA LEU A 10 -131.97 -5.64 98.65
C LEU A 10 -130.55 -5.99 98.22
N LYS A 11 -129.68 -4.99 97.97
CA LYS A 11 -128.27 -5.22 97.65
C LYS A 11 -127.48 -5.69 98.87
N GLU A 12 -127.73 -5.10 100.04
CA GLU A 12 -127.07 -5.52 101.28
C GLU A 12 -127.51 -6.92 101.69
N THR A 13 -128.80 -7.22 101.63
CA THR A 13 -129.33 -8.57 101.92
C THR A 13 -128.80 -9.62 100.94
N ALA A 14 -128.76 -9.34 99.63
CA ALA A 14 -128.17 -10.26 98.65
C ALA A 14 -126.65 -10.42 98.79
N ALA A 15 -125.92 -9.37 99.20
CA ALA A 15 -124.50 -9.46 99.51
C ALA A 15 -124.24 -10.25 100.81
N ILE A 16 -125.11 -10.10 101.81
CA ILE A 16 -125.09 -10.88 103.05
C ILE A 16 -125.43 -12.34 102.77
N GLU A 17 -126.43 -12.62 101.92
CA GLU A 17 -126.77 -14.00 101.52
C GLU A 17 -125.69 -14.64 100.68
N ARG A 18 -125.06 -13.92 99.73
CA ARG A 18 -123.87 -14.41 99.01
C ARG A 18 -122.74 -14.73 99.98
N ARG A 19 -122.47 -13.85 100.95
CA ARG A 19 -121.49 -14.12 102.02
C ARG A 19 -121.87 -15.32 102.86
N ARG A 20 -123.14 -15.46 103.26
CA ARG A 20 -123.64 -16.64 104.01
C ARG A 20 -123.56 -17.92 103.18
N ARG A 21 -123.82 -17.87 101.88
CA ARG A 21 -123.75 -19.01 100.96
C ARG A 21 -122.29 -19.42 100.74
N ALA A 22 -121.41 -18.46 100.46
CA ALA A 22 -119.97 -18.67 100.38
C ALA A 22 -119.40 -19.18 101.71
N GLU A 23 -119.86 -18.67 102.85
CA GLU A 23 -119.46 -19.14 104.18
C GLU A 23 -119.98 -20.56 104.43
N LYS A 24 -121.21 -20.91 104.03
CA LYS A 24 -121.72 -22.29 104.09
C LYS A 24 -120.93 -23.25 103.19
N GLU A 25 -120.59 -22.84 101.97
CA GLU A 25 -119.72 -23.61 101.06
C GLU A 25 -118.30 -23.75 101.59
N ARG A 26 -117.80 -22.71 102.28
CA ARG A 26 -116.50 -22.73 102.98
C ARG A 26 -116.55 -23.66 104.20
N GLN A 27 -117.62 -23.60 104.99
CA GLN A 27 -117.86 -24.49 106.13
C GLN A 27 -117.95 -25.95 105.67
N GLY A 28 -118.62 -26.24 104.56
CA GLY A 28 -118.65 -27.58 103.96
C GLY A 28 -117.26 -28.12 103.62
N ARG A 29 -116.30 -27.25 103.28
CA ARG A 29 -114.88 -27.60 103.05
C ARG A 29 -114.07 -27.69 104.34
N ILE A 30 -114.25 -26.74 105.27
CA ILE A 30 -113.49 -26.65 106.53
C ILE A 30 -113.90 -27.71 107.54
N PHE A 31 -115.17 -28.12 107.60
CA PHE A 31 -115.58 -29.15 108.58
C PHE A 31 -115.42 -30.58 108.06
N ASN A 32 -115.31 -30.77 106.74
CA ASN A 32 -115.01 -32.06 106.16
C ASN A 32 -113.53 -32.43 106.39
N ALA A 33 -113.28 -33.41 107.28
CA ALA A 33 -111.92 -33.84 107.63
C ALA A 33 -111.12 -34.31 106.41
N LYS A 34 -111.77 -34.96 105.43
CA LYS A 34 -111.11 -35.48 104.22
C LYS A 34 -110.65 -34.37 103.27
N TYR A 35 -111.49 -33.36 103.03
CA TYR A 35 -111.11 -32.21 102.18
C TYR A 35 -110.06 -31.30 102.83
N ARG A 36 -110.04 -31.21 104.17
CA ARG A 36 -108.96 -30.50 104.89
C ARG A 36 -107.62 -31.18 104.78
N GLN A 37 -107.61 -32.51 104.87
CA GLN A 37 -106.37 -33.27 104.86
C GLN A 37 -105.85 -33.46 103.43
N ILE A 38 -106.75 -33.71 102.46
CA ILE A 38 -106.42 -33.98 101.05
C ILE A 38 -107.55 -33.44 100.13
N GLY A 39 -107.58 -32.13 99.92
CA GLY A 39 -108.48 -31.48 98.95
C GLY A 39 -107.81 -31.40 97.58
N ILE A 40 -108.31 -32.16 96.60
CA ILE A 40 -107.72 -32.23 95.26
C ILE A 40 -108.83 -32.07 94.21
N ASP A 41 -108.63 -31.15 93.27
CA ASP A 41 -109.45 -31.02 92.07
C ASP A 41 -108.88 -31.94 90.98
N LYS A 42 -109.55 -33.06 90.76
CA LYS A 42 -109.08 -34.09 89.81
C LYS A 42 -109.26 -33.64 88.36
N GLU A 43 -110.28 -32.86 88.05
CA GLU A 43 -110.58 -32.43 86.68
C GLU A 43 -109.55 -31.40 86.23
N ALA A 44 -109.25 -30.42 87.07
CA ALA A 44 -108.21 -29.43 86.80
C ALA A 44 -106.80 -30.07 86.70
N LEU A 45 -106.48 -31.05 87.55
CA LEU A 45 -105.20 -31.78 87.46
C LEU A 45 -105.11 -32.62 86.18
N ASN A 46 -106.19 -33.29 85.76
CA ASN A 46 -106.19 -34.05 84.51
C ASN A 46 -105.97 -33.13 83.30
N GLN A 47 -106.61 -31.95 83.26
CA GLN A 47 -106.36 -30.94 82.23
C GLN A 47 -104.91 -30.45 82.25
N GLN A 48 -104.34 -30.18 83.42
CA GLN A 48 -102.92 -29.79 83.53
C GLN A 48 -101.97 -30.89 83.03
N ILE A 49 -102.29 -32.17 83.25
CA ILE A 49 -101.53 -33.30 82.71
C ILE A 49 -101.65 -33.37 81.19
N GLU A 50 -102.85 -33.19 80.64
CA GLU A 50 -103.09 -33.14 79.19
C GLU A 50 -102.33 -32.00 78.53
N ASP A 51 -102.41 -30.78 79.08
CA ASP A 51 -101.69 -29.60 78.58
C ASP A 51 -100.17 -29.81 78.60
N ARG A 52 -99.63 -30.37 79.69
CA ARG A 52 -98.20 -30.68 79.79
C ARG A 52 -97.79 -31.73 78.76
N ASN A 53 -98.54 -32.82 78.63
CA ASN A 53 -98.25 -33.87 77.65
C ASN A 53 -98.33 -33.31 76.21
N TRP A 54 -99.28 -32.42 75.94
CA TRP A 54 -99.40 -31.74 74.65
C TRP A 54 -98.20 -30.82 74.36
N LEU A 55 -97.74 -30.06 75.35
CA LEU A 55 -96.53 -29.24 75.24
C LEU A 55 -95.29 -30.11 75.01
N GLU A 56 -95.13 -31.20 75.76
CA GLU A 56 -94.04 -32.17 75.59
C GLU A 56 -94.05 -32.77 74.19
N GLU A 57 -95.22 -33.16 73.67
CA GLU A 57 -95.35 -33.65 72.29
C GLU A 57 -94.99 -32.59 71.25
N LEU A 58 -95.37 -31.33 71.47
CA LEU A 58 -95.07 -30.23 70.55
C LEU A 58 -93.57 -29.91 70.54
N GLU A 59 -92.93 -29.89 71.70
CA GLU A 59 -91.48 -29.76 71.83
C GLU A 59 -90.76 -30.94 71.18
N GLN A 60 -91.24 -32.17 71.39
CA GLN A 60 -90.68 -33.37 70.76
C GLN A 60 -90.81 -33.31 69.22
N LYS A 61 -91.96 -32.87 68.70
CA LYS A 61 -92.15 -32.64 67.26
C LYS A 61 -91.17 -31.59 66.72
N ARG A 62 -90.96 -30.49 67.44
CA ARG A 62 -90.00 -29.44 67.07
C ARG A 62 -88.56 -29.96 67.09
N ALA A 63 -88.16 -30.69 68.13
CA ALA A 63 -86.85 -31.30 68.25
C ALA A 63 -86.60 -32.30 67.11
N ASN A 64 -87.60 -33.14 66.79
CA ASN A 64 -87.53 -34.08 65.67
C ASN A 64 -87.39 -33.37 64.32
N ALA A 65 -88.10 -32.26 64.09
CA ALA A 65 -87.96 -31.48 62.86
C ALA A 65 -86.54 -30.89 62.72
N LEU A 66 -86.00 -30.29 63.79
CA LEU A 66 -84.62 -29.77 63.80
C LEU A 66 -83.58 -30.89 63.57
N ALA A 67 -83.79 -32.07 64.16
CA ALA A 67 -82.93 -33.23 63.94
C ALA A 67 -82.98 -33.70 62.48
N GLN A 68 -84.15 -33.70 61.84
CA GLN A 68 -84.29 -34.02 60.42
C GLN A 68 -83.57 -33.00 59.52
N ASP A 69 -83.68 -31.71 59.84
CA ASP A 69 -82.97 -30.65 59.11
C ASP A 69 -81.46 -30.75 59.28
N ALA A 70 -80.97 -31.09 60.47
CA ALA A 70 -79.54 -31.34 60.71
C ALA A 70 -79.04 -32.49 59.83
N ILE A 71 -79.75 -33.63 59.79
CA ILE A 71 -79.42 -34.77 58.93
C ILE A 71 -79.42 -34.37 57.45
N ARG A 72 -80.38 -33.53 57.03
CA ARG A 72 -80.44 -33.01 55.65
C ARG A 72 -79.22 -32.14 55.33
N ASN A 73 -78.86 -31.22 56.22
CA ASN A 73 -77.72 -30.33 56.03
C ASN A 73 -76.39 -31.10 56.03
N ASP A 74 -76.24 -32.12 56.87
CA ASP A 74 -75.07 -33.01 56.87
C ASP A 74 -74.93 -33.75 55.54
N LYS A 75 -76.04 -34.25 54.98
CA LYS A 75 -76.04 -34.86 53.63
C LYS A 75 -75.63 -33.88 52.54
N ILE A 76 -76.10 -32.63 52.62
CA ILE A 76 -75.71 -31.57 51.68
C ILE A 76 -74.21 -31.27 51.83
N ALA A 77 -73.70 -31.16 53.06
CA ALA A 77 -72.28 -30.93 53.33
C ALA A 77 -71.42 -32.05 52.73
N GLN A 78 -71.78 -33.33 52.91
CA GLN A 78 -71.07 -34.47 52.31
C GLN A 78 -71.09 -34.48 50.78
N LEU A 79 -72.14 -33.93 50.15
CA LEU A 79 -72.19 -33.80 48.69
C LEU A 79 -71.30 -32.66 48.19
N LEU A 80 -71.29 -31.54 48.91
CA LEU A 80 -70.42 -30.40 48.60
C LEU A 80 -68.95 -30.76 48.80
N GLU A 81 -68.61 -31.49 49.85
CA GLU A 81 -67.25 -31.99 50.10
C GLU A 81 -66.77 -32.91 48.97
N ARG A 82 -67.59 -33.89 48.57
CA ARG A 82 -67.27 -34.75 47.41
C ARG A 82 -67.11 -33.97 46.11
N ARG A 83 -67.90 -32.91 45.90
CA ARG A 83 -67.77 -32.04 44.73
C ARG A 83 -66.46 -31.26 44.77
N GLN A 84 -66.12 -30.70 45.94
CA GLN A 84 -64.87 -29.99 46.16
C GLN A 84 -63.67 -30.92 45.91
N GLU A 85 -63.67 -32.13 46.46
CA GLU A 85 -62.62 -33.13 46.21
C GLU A 85 -62.46 -33.44 44.72
N TYR A 86 -63.57 -33.58 44.00
CA TYR A 86 -63.55 -33.79 42.55
C TYR A 86 -62.92 -32.60 41.81
N ASP A 87 -63.38 -31.39 42.11
CA ASP A 87 -62.88 -30.17 41.48
C ASP A 87 -61.39 -29.93 41.82
N GLU A 88 -60.94 -30.27 43.03
CA GLU A 88 -59.52 -30.25 43.42
C GLU A 88 -58.69 -31.25 42.61
N ARG A 89 -59.20 -32.48 42.39
CA ARG A 89 -58.52 -33.48 41.57
C ARG A 89 -58.40 -33.04 40.11
N GLU A 90 -59.47 -32.50 39.54
CA GLU A 90 -59.46 -32.02 38.15
C GLU A 90 -58.54 -30.80 37.98
N ASN A 91 -58.56 -29.86 38.92
CA ASN A 91 -57.61 -28.73 38.92
C ASN A 91 -56.16 -29.21 39.00
N ASN A 92 -55.85 -30.15 39.90
CA ASN A 92 -54.52 -30.72 40.01
C ASN A 92 -54.09 -31.45 38.73
N ARG A 93 -55.02 -32.17 38.09
CA ARG A 93 -54.79 -32.82 36.80
C ARG A 93 -54.45 -31.79 35.71
N ALA A 94 -55.25 -30.74 35.59
CA ALA A 94 -55.03 -29.67 34.61
C ALA A 94 -53.70 -28.92 34.85
N ILE A 95 -53.34 -28.65 36.11
CA ILE A 95 -52.06 -28.04 36.48
C ILE A 95 -50.89 -28.94 36.07
N ASN A 96 -50.99 -30.24 36.33
CA ASN A 96 -49.94 -31.20 35.96
C ASN A 96 -49.84 -31.36 34.44
N GLU A 97 -50.95 -31.35 33.72
CA GLU A 97 -50.97 -31.34 32.25
C GLU A 97 -50.30 -30.07 31.70
N PHE A 98 -50.63 -28.91 32.24
CA PHE A 98 -49.98 -27.64 31.87
C PHE A 98 -48.47 -27.67 32.14
N ARG A 99 -48.05 -28.18 33.31
CA ARG A 99 -46.63 -28.39 33.67
C ARG A 99 -45.93 -29.31 32.67
N ALA A 100 -46.58 -30.40 32.29
CA ALA A 100 -46.05 -31.38 31.34
C ALA A 100 -45.87 -30.79 29.93
N LEU A 101 -46.77 -29.91 29.49
CA LEU A 101 -46.73 -29.32 28.16
C LEU A 101 -45.80 -28.11 28.06
N HIS A 102 -45.77 -27.26 29.08
CA HIS A 102 -45.16 -25.92 28.96
C HIS A 102 -44.02 -25.64 29.92
N GLN A 103 -43.83 -26.44 30.97
CA GLN A 103 -42.81 -26.19 32.01
C GLN A 103 -41.73 -27.27 32.01
N GLN A 104 -41.52 -27.94 30.87
CA GLN A 104 -40.42 -28.88 30.72
C GLN A 104 -39.08 -28.13 30.60
N PRO A 105 -37.97 -28.70 31.11
CA PRO A 105 -36.66 -28.05 31.05
C PRO A 105 -36.26 -27.56 29.64
N PRO A 106 -36.52 -28.30 28.53
CA PRO A 106 -36.20 -27.82 27.19
C PRO A 106 -36.93 -26.56 26.73
N ALA A 107 -38.06 -26.23 27.36
CA ALA A 107 -38.83 -25.03 27.04
C ALA A 107 -38.30 -23.78 27.77
N GLN A 108 -37.31 -23.93 28.66
CA GLN A 108 -36.66 -22.80 29.33
C GLN A 108 -35.85 -21.99 28.34
N ARG A 109 -35.77 -20.67 28.57
CA ARG A 109 -35.07 -19.75 27.67
C ARG A 109 -33.57 -20.02 27.61
N GLU A 110 -33.01 -20.43 28.74
CA GLU A 110 -31.61 -20.75 28.97
C GLU A 110 -31.30 -22.25 28.81
N TRP A 111 -32.23 -23.04 28.26
CA TRP A 111 -32.00 -24.47 28.07
C TRP A 111 -30.80 -24.75 27.17
N ASP A 112 -30.58 -23.95 26.13
CA ASP A 112 -29.41 -24.05 25.26
C ASP A 112 -28.09 -24.00 26.04
N LEU A 113 -28.01 -23.16 27.09
CA LEU A 113 -26.84 -23.07 27.98
C LEU A 113 -26.76 -24.21 29.00
N ASN A 114 -27.91 -24.74 29.44
CA ASN A 114 -28.02 -25.76 30.48
C ASN A 114 -28.17 -27.19 29.93
N ASP A 115 -28.16 -27.36 28.61
CA ASP A 115 -28.30 -28.64 27.95
C ASP A 115 -27.10 -29.55 28.30
N PRO A 116 -27.31 -30.72 28.92
CA PRO A 116 -26.22 -31.63 29.27
C PRO A 116 -25.39 -32.08 28.06
N ASP A 117 -25.97 -32.07 26.87
CA ASP A 117 -25.32 -32.43 25.62
C ASP A 117 -24.84 -31.21 24.80
N TYR A 118 -24.86 -29.99 25.37
CA TYR A 118 -24.44 -28.76 24.69
C TYR A 118 -23.09 -28.92 23.99
N LEU A 119 -22.07 -29.44 24.70
CA LEU A 119 -20.71 -29.62 24.16
C LEU A 119 -20.64 -30.62 23.01
N LYS A 120 -21.60 -31.54 22.89
CA LYS A 120 -21.67 -32.49 21.75
C LYS A 120 -22.38 -31.88 20.55
N LYS A 121 -23.30 -30.94 20.79
CA LYS A 121 -24.05 -30.21 19.76
C LYS A 121 -23.26 -29.03 19.20
N ASP A 122 -22.37 -28.46 20.01
CA ASP A 122 -21.54 -27.32 19.63
C ASP A 122 -20.53 -27.68 18.54
N MET A 123 -20.21 -26.72 17.69
CA MET A 123 -19.23 -26.89 16.62
C MET A 123 -17.84 -26.47 17.10
N PRO A 124 -16.76 -27.08 16.57
CA PRO A 124 -15.42 -26.55 16.78
C PRO A 124 -15.33 -25.07 16.38
N ALA A 125 -14.56 -24.29 17.14
CA ALA A 125 -14.38 -22.85 16.94
C ALA A 125 -13.84 -22.49 15.53
N ARG A 126 -13.10 -23.41 14.90
CA ARG A 126 -12.66 -23.36 13.52
C ARG A 126 -12.81 -24.75 12.91
N VAL A 127 -13.61 -24.87 11.85
CA VAL A 127 -13.90 -26.17 11.21
C VAL A 127 -12.96 -26.46 10.05
N SER A 128 -12.49 -25.42 9.34
CA SER A 128 -11.55 -25.55 8.23
C SER A 128 -10.67 -24.31 8.11
N ASP A 129 -9.66 -24.36 7.24
CA ASP A 129 -8.80 -23.21 6.96
C ASP A 129 -9.55 -22.09 6.25
N ASP A 130 -10.57 -22.41 5.45
CA ASP A 130 -11.38 -21.45 4.69
C ASP A 130 -12.74 -21.18 5.35
N ASP A 131 -12.87 -21.43 6.66
CA ASP A 131 -14.09 -21.17 7.41
C ASP A 131 -14.46 -19.67 7.38
N PRO A 132 -15.58 -19.28 6.76
CA PRO A 132 -15.95 -17.87 6.61
C PRO A 132 -16.31 -17.20 7.93
N ARG A 133 -16.56 -17.98 9.00
CA ARG A 133 -16.84 -17.44 10.35
C ARG A 133 -15.58 -16.94 11.04
N CYS A 134 -14.40 -17.44 10.65
CA CYS A 134 -13.11 -17.11 11.26
C CYS A 134 -12.49 -15.84 10.64
N GLY A 135 -13.13 -14.69 10.86
CA GLY A 135 -12.59 -13.38 10.49
C GLY A 135 -11.45 -12.90 11.40
N LEU A 136 -10.87 -11.73 11.10
CA LEU A 136 -9.74 -11.16 11.86
C LEU A 136 -10.04 -10.99 13.36
N SER A 137 -11.25 -10.51 13.70
CA SER A 137 -11.66 -10.30 15.09
C SER A 137 -11.84 -11.59 15.89
N SER A 138 -12.05 -12.73 15.22
CA SER A 138 -12.26 -14.02 15.89
C SER A 138 -10.99 -14.56 16.56
N LEU A 139 -9.81 -14.11 16.07
CA LEU A 139 -8.50 -14.61 16.49
C LEU A 139 -8.33 -16.14 16.36
N GLN A 140 -9.18 -16.82 15.58
CA GLN A 140 -9.08 -18.27 15.33
C GLN A 140 -8.19 -18.61 14.13
N LYS A 141 -7.91 -17.62 13.26
CA LYS A 141 -7.07 -17.75 12.06
C LYS A 141 -6.04 -16.63 12.04
N PHE A 142 -4.76 -16.99 12.06
CA PHE A 142 -3.65 -16.05 12.00
C PHE A 142 -2.97 -16.12 10.64
N GLN A 143 -2.83 -14.98 9.97
CA GLN A 143 -2.18 -14.92 8.65
C GLN A 143 -0.68 -15.27 8.68
N GLY A 144 -0.04 -15.19 9.85
CA GLY A 144 1.37 -15.59 10.02
C GLY A 144 1.59 -17.11 10.03
N GLU A 145 0.53 -17.90 10.17
CA GLU A 145 0.60 -19.36 10.15
C GLU A 145 0.61 -19.86 8.69
N ASP A 146 1.81 -20.07 8.15
CA ASP A 146 1.99 -20.53 6.77
C ASP A 146 1.87 -22.06 6.64
N LEU A 147 0.65 -22.53 6.37
CA LEU A 147 0.34 -23.93 6.07
C LEU A 147 1.08 -24.43 4.82
N ASN A 148 1.43 -23.53 3.90
CA ASN A 148 2.15 -23.85 2.67
C ASN A 148 3.68 -23.77 2.82
N SER A 149 4.19 -23.63 4.05
CA SER A 149 5.63 -23.48 4.31
C SER A 149 6.46 -24.65 3.77
N CYS A 150 5.95 -25.88 3.86
CA CYS A 150 6.63 -27.06 3.32
C CYS A 150 6.70 -27.02 1.77
N ALA A 151 5.58 -26.71 1.11
CA ALA A 151 5.53 -26.59 -0.36
C ALA A 151 6.41 -25.45 -0.86
N ARG A 152 6.38 -24.29 -0.18
CA ARG A 152 7.23 -23.13 -0.49
C ARG A 152 8.71 -23.47 -0.36
N LYS A 153 9.14 -24.15 0.71
CA LYS A 153 10.53 -24.60 0.88
C LYS A 153 10.96 -25.59 -0.21
N LYS A 154 10.08 -26.51 -0.60
CA LYS A 154 10.35 -27.45 -1.69
C LYS A 154 10.57 -26.71 -3.02
N TYR A 155 9.70 -25.76 -3.35
CA TYR A 155 9.84 -24.93 -4.54
C TYR A 155 11.14 -24.10 -4.53
N GLN A 156 11.49 -23.52 -3.38
CA GLN A 156 12.76 -22.80 -3.21
C GLN A 156 13.98 -23.70 -3.44
N GLN A 157 13.95 -24.95 -2.95
CA GLN A 157 15.02 -25.92 -3.18
C GLN A 157 15.14 -26.31 -4.67
N GLU A 158 14.01 -26.49 -5.36
CA GLU A 158 13.99 -26.78 -6.79
C GLU A 158 14.57 -25.61 -7.61
N GLN A 159 14.19 -24.36 -7.27
CA GLN A 159 14.75 -23.16 -7.89
C GLN A 159 16.26 -23.04 -7.66
N LEU A 160 16.73 -23.23 -6.42
CA LEU A 160 18.17 -23.22 -6.09
C LEU A 160 18.94 -24.29 -6.87
N ARG A 161 18.34 -25.47 -7.05
CA ARG A 161 18.95 -26.56 -7.82
C ARG A 161 19.08 -26.21 -9.30
N GLU A 162 18.03 -25.67 -9.90
CA GLU A 162 18.06 -25.23 -11.31
C GLU A 162 19.05 -24.09 -11.53
N TRP A 163 19.09 -23.09 -10.64
CA TRP A 163 20.09 -22.01 -10.70
C TRP A 163 21.51 -22.52 -10.60
N SER A 164 21.77 -23.47 -9.68
CA SER A 164 23.09 -24.09 -9.54
C SER A 164 23.47 -24.86 -10.81
N ARG A 165 22.52 -25.59 -11.43
CA ARG A 165 22.76 -26.30 -12.69
C ARG A 165 23.10 -25.32 -13.82
N MET A 166 22.30 -24.26 -13.98
CA MET A 166 22.54 -23.24 -15.00
C MET A 166 23.90 -22.56 -14.82
N GLN A 167 24.27 -22.21 -13.59
CA GLN A 167 25.56 -21.59 -13.30
C GLN A 167 26.73 -22.52 -13.68
N GLN A 168 26.61 -23.83 -13.41
CA GLN A 168 27.61 -24.82 -13.82
C GLN A 168 27.69 -24.95 -15.34
N GLU A 169 26.55 -24.99 -16.03
CA GLU A 169 26.51 -25.04 -17.51
C GLU A 169 27.14 -23.79 -18.13
N ASP A 170 26.83 -22.59 -17.61
CA ASP A 170 27.44 -21.34 -18.04
C ASP A 170 28.94 -21.31 -17.81
N GLN A 171 29.39 -21.78 -16.65
CA GLN A 171 30.82 -21.86 -16.34
C GLN A 171 31.53 -22.82 -17.30
N GLN A 172 30.94 -23.98 -17.61
CA GLN A 172 31.49 -24.93 -18.57
C GLN A 172 31.53 -24.34 -19.99
N ARG A 173 30.45 -23.66 -20.43
CA ARG A 173 30.42 -22.98 -21.73
C ARG A 173 31.49 -21.91 -21.84
N ALA A 174 31.66 -21.09 -20.80
CA ALA A 174 32.70 -20.07 -20.76
C ALA A 174 34.10 -20.68 -20.81
N GLN A 175 34.35 -21.77 -20.08
CA GLN A 175 35.63 -22.50 -20.14
C GLN A 175 35.91 -23.07 -21.53
N GLN A 176 34.92 -23.67 -22.19
CA GLN A 176 35.07 -24.18 -23.56
C GLN A 176 35.36 -23.07 -24.55
N GLN A 177 34.67 -21.94 -24.45
CA GLN A 177 34.94 -20.76 -25.28
C GLN A 177 36.35 -20.22 -25.05
N GLN A 178 36.81 -20.17 -23.81
CA GLN A 178 38.17 -19.75 -23.47
C GLN A 178 39.21 -20.71 -24.06
N GLN A 179 39.04 -22.03 -23.89
CA GLN A 179 39.94 -23.02 -24.46
C GLN A 179 40.01 -22.93 -25.99
N ALA A 180 38.87 -22.71 -26.67
CA ALA A 180 38.82 -22.51 -28.11
C ALA A 180 39.55 -21.22 -28.53
N ALA A 181 39.37 -20.14 -27.80
CA ALA A 181 40.07 -18.87 -28.04
C ALA A 181 41.58 -19.00 -27.84
N ASP A 182 42.02 -19.68 -26.79
CA ASP A 182 43.43 -19.95 -26.50
C ASP A 182 44.04 -20.81 -27.61
N HIS A 183 43.35 -21.86 -28.05
CA HIS A 183 43.80 -22.70 -29.18
C HIS A 183 43.97 -21.88 -30.47
N LEU A 184 43.00 -21.03 -30.80
CA LEU A 184 43.08 -20.10 -31.94
C LEU A 184 44.25 -19.12 -31.81
N PHE A 185 44.49 -18.60 -30.61
CA PHE A 185 45.61 -17.71 -30.32
C PHE A 185 46.96 -18.40 -30.55
N TYR A 186 47.16 -19.60 -29.99
CA TYR A 186 48.40 -20.37 -30.17
C TYR A 186 48.63 -20.76 -31.63
N ALA A 187 47.58 -21.21 -32.33
CA ALA A 187 47.67 -21.50 -33.76
C ALA A 187 48.10 -20.25 -34.56
N LYS A 188 47.57 -19.07 -34.21
CA LYS A 188 47.96 -17.82 -34.86
C LYS A 188 49.38 -17.39 -34.53
N GLN A 189 49.83 -17.58 -33.29
CA GLN A 189 51.23 -17.32 -32.93
C GLN A 189 52.19 -18.20 -33.73
N ASN A 190 51.92 -19.49 -33.81
CA ASN A 190 52.75 -20.41 -34.60
C ASN A 190 52.84 -20.00 -36.07
N GLU A 191 51.72 -19.57 -36.67
CA GLU A 191 51.70 -19.06 -38.05
C GLU A 191 52.56 -17.80 -38.20
N LEU A 192 52.49 -16.86 -37.25
CA LEU A 192 53.28 -15.63 -37.28
C LEU A 192 54.78 -15.90 -37.10
N ASP A 193 55.14 -16.80 -36.19
CA ASP A 193 56.53 -17.20 -35.95
C ASP A 193 57.12 -17.88 -37.19
N GLN A 194 56.36 -18.77 -37.83
CA GLN A 194 56.78 -19.41 -39.09
C GLN A 194 56.99 -18.38 -40.20
N ARG A 195 56.08 -17.41 -40.33
CA ARG A 195 56.20 -16.32 -41.30
C ARG A 195 57.38 -15.39 -41.01
N SER A 196 57.72 -15.18 -39.74
CA SER A 196 58.90 -14.42 -39.34
C SER A 196 60.19 -15.13 -39.76
N ILE A 197 60.25 -16.45 -39.59
CA ILE A 197 61.41 -17.27 -40.04
C ILE A 197 61.55 -17.19 -41.56
N GLU A 198 60.46 -17.33 -42.31
CA GLU A 198 60.46 -17.21 -43.78
C GLU A 198 60.95 -15.84 -44.25
N LEU A 199 60.47 -14.76 -43.61
CA LEU A 199 60.92 -13.40 -43.92
C LEU A 199 62.40 -13.18 -43.61
N GLN A 200 62.89 -13.74 -42.49
CA GLN A 200 64.30 -13.65 -42.13
C GLN A 200 65.19 -14.39 -43.14
N GLN A 201 64.79 -15.60 -43.57
CA GLN A 201 65.50 -16.34 -44.61
C GLN A 201 65.52 -15.56 -45.94
N ALA A 202 64.37 -15.01 -46.35
CA ALA A 202 64.29 -14.19 -47.54
C ALA A 202 65.18 -12.93 -47.46
N GLU A 203 65.23 -12.27 -46.30
CA GLU A 203 66.12 -11.11 -46.06
C GLU A 203 67.60 -11.51 -46.14
N GLU A 204 67.97 -12.63 -45.52
CA GLU A 204 69.34 -13.15 -45.59
C GLU A 204 69.75 -13.48 -47.02
N ASP A 205 68.87 -14.10 -47.80
CA ASP A 205 69.14 -14.43 -49.20
C ASP A 205 69.22 -13.17 -50.08
N CYS A 206 68.34 -12.19 -49.86
CA CYS A 206 68.45 -10.87 -50.49
C CYS A 206 69.79 -10.21 -50.14
N ARG A 207 70.23 -10.30 -48.88
CA ARG A 207 71.49 -9.72 -48.42
C ARG A 207 72.69 -10.43 -49.02
N LYS A 208 72.67 -11.76 -49.16
CA LYS A 208 73.69 -12.52 -49.88
C LYS A 208 73.76 -12.09 -51.35
N ALA A 209 72.61 -12.01 -52.03
CA ALA A 209 72.54 -11.60 -53.43
C ALA A 209 73.05 -10.16 -53.65
N ILE A 210 72.72 -9.23 -52.74
CA ILE A 210 73.25 -7.86 -52.76
C ILE A 210 74.77 -7.88 -52.55
N ASN A 211 75.28 -8.61 -51.56
CA ASN A 211 76.71 -8.69 -51.30
C ASN A 211 77.48 -9.32 -52.47
N GLU A 212 76.94 -10.34 -53.10
CA GLU A 212 77.51 -10.98 -54.29
C GLU A 212 77.51 -10.01 -55.48
N SER A 213 76.42 -9.28 -55.69
CA SER A 213 76.33 -8.23 -56.70
C SER A 213 77.33 -7.10 -56.46
N ILE A 214 77.49 -6.65 -55.20
CA ILE A 214 78.49 -5.64 -54.80
C ILE A 214 79.91 -6.17 -55.02
N LYS A 215 80.19 -7.43 -54.67
CA LYS A 215 81.49 -8.05 -54.91
C LYS A 215 81.82 -8.06 -56.40
N ASN A 216 80.90 -8.55 -57.23
CA ASN A 216 81.07 -8.58 -58.68
C ASN A 216 81.27 -7.18 -59.27
N TYR A 217 80.52 -6.19 -58.78
CA TYR A 217 80.66 -4.79 -59.17
C TYR A 217 82.03 -4.23 -58.78
N ASN A 218 82.48 -4.46 -57.55
CA ASN A 218 83.79 -4.03 -57.05
C ASN A 218 84.94 -4.73 -57.80
N ASP A 219 84.83 -6.03 -58.10
CA ASP A 219 85.81 -6.77 -58.88
C ASP A 219 85.91 -6.22 -60.32
N ALA A 220 84.80 -5.82 -60.92
CA ALA A 220 84.77 -5.14 -62.21
C ALA A 220 85.36 -3.72 -62.14
N LEU A 221 85.10 -3.00 -61.04
CA LEU A 221 85.65 -1.67 -60.77
C LEU A 221 87.18 -1.72 -60.60
N VAL A 222 87.71 -2.67 -59.83
CA VAL A 222 89.16 -2.86 -59.65
C VAL A 222 89.83 -3.19 -60.99
N LYS A 223 89.21 -4.03 -61.83
CA LYS A 223 89.73 -4.29 -63.19
C LYS A 223 89.73 -3.04 -64.06
N ASN A 224 88.67 -2.23 -64.00
CA ASN A 224 88.59 -0.98 -64.74
C ASN A 224 89.56 0.09 -64.20
N ASP A 225 89.73 0.19 -62.87
CA ASP A 225 90.68 1.08 -62.21
C ASP A 225 92.12 0.66 -62.54
N LEU A 226 92.44 -0.64 -62.58
CA LEU A 226 93.74 -1.15 -63.06
C LEU A 226 93.99 -0.75 -64.52
N ILE A 227 92.97 -0.84 -65.38
CA ILE A 227 93.05 -0.41 -66.78
C ILE A 227 93.25 1.12 -66.88
N GLN A 228 92.54 1.91 -66.06
CA GLN A 228 92.70 3.37 -65.98
C GLN A 228 94.06 3.80 -65.40
N TYR A 229 94.58 3.07 -64.41
CA TYR A 229 95.87 3.33 -63.78
C TYR A 229 97.05 3.07 -64.73
N ILE A 230 96.88 2.12 -65.66
CA ILE A 230 97.84 1.88 -66.75
C ILE A 230 97.76 2.98 -67.83
N GLN A 231 96.65 3.73 -67.91
CA GLN A 231 96.37 4.66 -69.01
C GLN A 231 96.38 6.17 -68.64
N SER A 232 96.69 6.60 -67.40
CA SER A 232 96.74 8.06 -67.12
C SER A 232 97.59 8.52 -65.90
N PRO A 233 98.12 9.77 -65.91
CA PRO A 233 99.07 10.30 -64.92
C PRO A 233 98.40 10.98 -63.71
N LYS A 234 99.16 11.04 -62.59
CA LYS A 234 98.81 11.59 -61.26
C LYS A 234 98.06 12.95 -61.30
N ILE A 235 96.85 13.04 -60.72
CA ILE A 235 96.26 14.28 -60.15
C ILE A 235 95.38 13.96 -58.92
N ASN A 236 95.42 14.90 -57.98
CA ASN A 236 94.93 14.93 -56.60
C ASN A 236 93.42 15.25 -56.43
N ASP A 237 92.94 14.97 -55.22
CA ASP A 237 91.94 15.69 -54.39
C ASP A 237 90.42 15.65 -54.65
N ASN A 238 89.75 15.16 -53.58
CA ASN A 238 88.55 15.69 -52.90
C ASN A 238 87.28 16.00 -53.69
N LYS A 239 86.16 15.35 -53.27
CA LYS A 239 84.97 16.03 -52.69
C LYS A 239 83.83 15.07 -52.29
N ASN A 240 83.39 15.25 -51.04
CA ASN A 240 82.01 15.41 -50.58
C ASN A 240 80.98 14.28 -50.82
N ILE A 241 80.50 13.64 -49.74
CA ILE A 241 79.33 14.05 -48.91
C ILE A 241 77.98 13.70 -49.58
N SER A 242 77.10 13.14 -48.75
CA SER A 242 75.61 13.14 -48.82
C SER A 242 74.88 11.92 -49.42
N PHE A 243 74.87 10.77 -48.73
CA PHE A 243 73.87 9.74 -49.03
C PHE A 243 73.34 8.93 -47.82
N ILE A 244 73.34 9.51 -46.61
CA ILE A 244 72.75 8.85 -45.45
C ILE A 244 71.87 9.85 -44.71
N ASN A 245 70.56 9.81 -44.96
CA ASN A 245 69.47 10.00 -43.97
C ASN A 245 68.13 10.27 -44.65
N ASN A 246 67.49 9.23 -45.19
CA ASN A 246 66.12 9.29 -45.73
C ASN A 246 65.16 8.29 -45.05
N HIS A 247 65.26 8.15 -43.72
CA HIS A 247 64.30 7.36 -42.92
C HIS A 247 63.73 8.15 -41.73
N ARG A 248 62.99 9.25 -41.96
CA ARG A 248 62.08 9.85 -40.95
C ARG A 248 60.94 10.64 -41.60
N LYS A 249 59.90 9.96 -42.10
CA LYS A 249 58.64 10.60 -42.53
C LYS A 249 57.44 9.89 -41.90
N LEU A 250 56.97 10.35 -40.74
CA LEU A 250 55.63 10.00 -40.24
C LEU A 250 55.00 11.01 -39.24
N PHE A 251 55.58 12.19 -39.01
CA PHE A 251 55.00 13.20 -38.11
C PHE A 251 55.05 14.61 -38.73
N ASN A 252 54.23 14.85 -39.76
CA ASN A 252 54.33 16.11 -40.52
C ASN A 252 53.41 17.24 -40.03
N LEU A 253 52.35 16.97 -39.25
CA LEU A 253 51.34 17.98 -38.89
C LEU A 253 51.00 17.99 -37.38
N CYS A 254 50.69 19.18 -36.85
CA CYS A 254 50.35 19.45 -35.46
C CYS A 254 48.86 19.23 -35.19
N ASP A 255 48.51 18.35 -34.25
CA ASP A 255 47.11 17.95 -33.97
C ASP A 255 46.21 19.08 -33.41
N VAL A 256 46.80 20.20 -32.99
CA VAL A 256 46.07 21.34 -32.41
C VAL A 256 45.73 22.39 -33.47
N CYS A 257 46.66 22.72 -34.36
CA CYS A 257 46.53 23.85 -35.29
C CYS A 257 46.95 23.53 -36.74
N ASN A 258 47.29 22.27 -37.04
CA ASN A 258 47.71 21.75 -38.34
C ASN A 258 48.95 22.41 -38.96
N ASP A 259 49.75 23.14 -38.17
CA ASP A 259 51.08 23.62 -38.57
C ASP A 259 52.11 22.46 -38.59
N LYS A 260 53.28 22.65 -39.18
CA LYS A 260 54.31 21.60 -39.25
C LYS A 260 54.71 21.13 -37.84
N ALA A 261 54.52 19.85 -37.55
CA ALA A 261 54.92 19.29 -36.25
C ALA A 261 56.44 19.21 -36.15
N THR A 262 56.98 19.51 -34.97
CA THR A 262 58.41 19.37 -34.67
C THR A 262 58.72 18.11 -33.86
N GLY A 263 57.69 17.41 -33.40
CA GLY A 263 57.79 16.17 -32.63
C GLY A 263 56.60 16.00 -31.68
N ILE A 264 56.69 14.99 -30.81
CA ILE A 264 55.72 14.76 -29.74
C ILE A 264 56.11 15.63 -28.54
N HIS A 265 55.24 16.56 -28.17
CA HIS A 265 55.42 17.40 -26.99
C HIS A 265 54.25 17.25 -26.04
N TYR A 266 54.54 16.97 -24.76
CA TYR A 266 53.52 16.77 -23.72
C TYR A 266 52.47 15.70 -24.07
N GLY A 267 52.88 14.68 -24.83
CA GLY A 267 52.04 13.53 -25.21
C GLY A 267 51.42 13.59 -26.61
N LEU A 268 51.54 14.71 -27.34
CA LEU A 268 50.86 14.91 -28.63
C LEU A 268 51.79 15.47 -29.72
N ALA A 269 51.60 15.08 -30.98
CA ALA A 269 52.36 15.64 -32.11
C ALA A 269 51.98 17.12 -32.31
N THR A 270 52.91 18.03 -31.99
CA THR A 270 52.61 19.47 -32.00
C THR A 270 53.75 20.30 -32.62
N CYS A 271 53.39 21.49 -33.10
CA CYS A 271 54.36 22.52 -33.53
C CYS A 271 54.94 23.26 -32.31
N GLU A 272 56.10 23.91 -32.48
CA GLU A 272 56.73 24.73 -31.42
C GLU A 272 55.80 25.81 -30.86
N GLY A 273 54.90 26.36 -31.68
CA GLY A 273 53.92 27.36 -31.26
C GLY A 273 52.93 26.84 -30.21
N CYS A 274 52.41 25.62 -30.38
CA CYS A 274 51.47 25.01 -29.44
C CYS A 274 52.18 24.43 -28.21
N LYS A 275 53.37 23.87 -28.38
CA LYS A 275 54.26 23.46 -27.28
C LYS A 275 54.56 24.62 -26.33
N GLY A 276 55.07 25.74 -26.86
CA GLY A 276 55.41 26.91 -26.06
C GLY A 276 54.20 27.57 -25.40
N PHE A 277 53.06 27.60 -26.11
CA PHE A 277 51.80 28.08 -25.56
C PHE A 277 51.37 27.23 -24.35
N PHE A 278 51.28 25.91 -24.51
CA PHE A 278 50.89 24.99 -23.43
C PHE A 278 51.80 25.09 -22.21
N LYS A 279 53.13 25.12 -22.41
CA LYS A 279 54.12 25.31 -21.34
C LYS A 279 53.87 26.60 -20.56
N ARG A 280 53.73 27.74 -21.26
CA ARG A 280 53.54 29.05 -20.62
C ARG A 280 52.20 29.17 -19.90
N THR A 281 51.14 28.54 -20.43
CA THR A 281 49.83 28.52 -19.78
C THR A 281 49.87 27.73 -18.47
N VAL A 282 50.49 26.55 -18.49
CA VAL A 282 50.59 25.68 -17.30
C VAL A 282 51.55 26.23 -16.25
N GLN A 283 52.79 26.60 -16.63
CA GLN A 283 53.79 27.09 -15.67
C GLN A 283 53.34 28.38 -14.97
N ASN A 284 52.70 29.29 -15.71
CA ASN A 284 52.23 30.56 -15.16
C ASN A 284 50.76 30.52 -14.68
N LYS A 285 50.15 29.32 -14.62
CA LYS A 285 48.74 29.11 -14.19
C LYS A 285 47.74 30.10 -14.83
N ARG A 286 47.90 30.39 -16.14
CA ARG A 286 47.09 31.42 -16.82
C ARG A 286 45.65 30.93 -17.02
N LYS A 287 44.69 31.75 -16.59
CA LYS A 287 43.26 31.55 -16.85
C LYS A 287 42.82 32.44 -18.01
N TYR A 288 42.24 31.84 -19.04
CA TYR A 288 41.71 32.57 -20.20
C TYR A 288 40.19 32.58 -20.16
N ARG A 289 39.55 33.61 -20.75
CA ARG A 289 38.11 33.65 -21.03
C ARG A 289 37.89 33.76 -22.53
N CYS A 290 36.80 33.18 -23.03
CA CYS A 290 36.39 33.36 -24.42
C CYS A 290 35.52 34.61 -24.54
N ASN A 291 35.71 35.39 -25.61
CA ASN A 291 34.84 36.54 -25.93
C ASN A 291 33.68 36.14 -26.87
N LYS A 292 33.44 34.83 -27.03
CA LYS A 292 32.38 34.19 -27.83
C LYS A 292 31.87 32.96 -27.05
N ASN A 293 31.26 31.98 -27.73
CA ASN A 293 30.62 30.80 -27.12
C ASN A 293 31.60 29.63 -26.83
N GLY A 294 32.91 29.88 -26.75
CA GLY A 294 33.90 28.83 -26.45
C GLY A 294 34.20 27.83 -27.58
N SER A 295 33.86 28.18 -28.83
CA SER A 295 33.98 27.33 -30.04
C SER A 295 34.83 27.94 -31.18
N CYS A 296 35.77 28.84 -30.87
CA CYS A 296 36.61 29.48 -31.90
C CYS A 296 37.49 28.48 -32.65
N ILE A 297 37.60 28.65 -33.98
CA ILE A 297 38.46 27.83 -34.86
C ILE A 297 39.94 28.10 -34.54
N ILE A 298 40.73 27.03 -34.48
CA ILE A 298 42.17 27.05 -34.18
C ILE A 298 42.93 26.37 -35.33
N ASP A 299 43.57 27.19 -36.16
CA ASP A 299 44.43 26.85 -37.30
C ASP A 299 45.75 27.67 -37.24
N LYS A 300 46.66 27.52 -38.21
CA LYS A 300 47.97 28.20 -38.19
C LYS A 300 47.85 29.73 -38.12
N SER A 301 46.90 30.32 -38.85
CA SER A 301 46.69 31.77 -38.97
C SER A 301 45.93 32.36 -37.78
N HIS A 302 44.93 31.66 -37.23
CA HIS A 302 44.00 32.18 -36.22
C HIS A 302 44.19 31.58 -34.83
N ARG A 303 45.16 30.68 -34.60
CA ARG A 303 45.46 30.11 -33.27
C ARG A 303 45.71 31.13 -32.17
N ASN A 304 46.07 32.37 -32.50
CA ASN A 304 46.29 33.44 -31.52
C ASN A 304 45.03 34.25 -31.19
N ARG A 305 43.94 34.11 -31.97
CA ARG A 305 42.72 34.92 -31.84
C ARG A 305 41.92 34.61 -30.57
N CYS A 306 42.01 33.39 -30.04
CA CYS A 306 41.37 33.01 -28.79
C CYS A 306 42.23 32.03 -27.99
N GLN A 307 42.85 32.52 -26.92
CA GLN A 307 43.70 31.71 -26.03
C GLN A 307 42.89 30.67 -25.24
N TYR A 308 41.65 30.99 -24.86
CA TYR A 308 40.74 30.03 -24.21
C TYR A 308 40.47 28.80 -25.08
N CYS A 309 40.01 28.99 -26.32
CA CYS A 309 39.69 27.87 -27.21
C CYS A 309 40.94 27.11 -27.62
N ARG A 310 42.09 27.79 -27.78
CA ARG A 310 43.37 27.12 -28.06
C ARG A 310 43.79 26.20 -26.92
N PHE A 311 43.72 26.67 -25.67
CA PHE A 311 44.10 25.87 -24.51
C PHE A 311 43.12 24.72 -24.27
N ARG A 312 41.82 24.98 -24.42
CA ARG A 312 40.77 23.94 -24.40
C ARG A 312 41.04 22.86 -25.46
N LYS A 313 41.40 23.25 -26.69
CA LYS A 313 41.72 22.30 -27.77
C LYS A 313 42.99 21.48 -27.49
N CYS A 314 44.02 22.07 -26.86
CA CYS A 314 45.20 21.33 -26.39
C CYS A 314 44.82 20.22 -25.39
N LEU A 315 43.93 20.51 -24.44
CA LEU A 315 43.47 19.53 -23.45
C LEU A 315 42.61 18.44 -24.09
N ILE A 316 41.67 18.82 -24.95
CA ILE A 316 40.79 17.87 -25.66
C ILE A 316 41.61 16.91 -26.53
N LYS A 317 42.64 17.41 -27.22
CA LYS A 317 43.52 16.58 -28.06
C LYS A 317 44.53 15.74 -27.26
N GLY A 318 44.57 15.87 -25.93
CA GLY A 318 45.36 14.97 -25.07
C GLY A 318 46.72 15.50 -24.63
N MET A 319 46.98 16.80 -24.67
CA MET A 319 48.20 17.35 -24.06
C MET A 319 48.14 17.23 -22.52
N VAL A 320 49.19 16.68 -21.92
CA VAL A 320 49.23 16.32 -20.49
C VAL A 320 49.86 17.45 -19.66
N ILE A 321 49.10 18.05 -18.75
CA ILE A 321 49.56 19.13 -17.85
C ILE A 321 50.74 18.65 -16.99
N GLY A 322 50.67 17.44 -16.43
CA GLY A 322 51.71 16.86 -15.57
C GLY A 322 53.04 16.59 -16.28
N ALA A 323 53.10 16.67 -17.62
CA ALA A 323 54.35 16.57 -18.37
C ALA A 323 55.14 17.90 -18.41
N VAL A 324 54.58 18.99 -17.86
CA VAL A 324 55.24 20.30 -17.76
C VAL A 324 55.95 20.41 -16.42
N ARG A 325 57.29 20.46 -16.43
CA ARG A 325 58.11 20.68 -15.22
C ARG A 325 57.97 22.13 -14.72
N TYR A 326 57.95 22.32 -13.41
CA TYR A 326 57.92 23.65 -12.78
C TYR A 326 59.29 24.34 -12.79
N ASP A 327 60.38 23.57 -12.85
CA ASP A 327 61.75 24.07 -12.69
C ASP A 327 62.34 24.58 -14.02
N ARG A 328 63.13 25.66 -13.96
CA ARG A 328 63.77 26.32 -15.12
C ARG A 328 65.11 25.71 -15.54
N THR A 329 65.44 24.50 -15.10
CA THR A 329 66.71 23.84 -15.44
C THR A 329 66.74 23.39 -16.92
N PRO A 330 67.74 23.79 -17.73
CA PRO A 330 67.89 23.31 -19.11
C PRO A 330 68.39 21.85 -19.14
N GLY A 331 67.83 21.00 -20.01
CA GLY A 331 68.53 19.78 -20.48
C GLY A 331 68.25 18.43 -19.81
N GLY A 332 67.06 18.14 -19.28
CA GLY A 332 66.72 16.78 -18.79
C GLY A 332 65.78 16.00 -19.72
N ARG A 333 66.11 14.75 -20.08
CA ARG A 333 65.18 13.81 -20.76
C ARG A 333 63.93 13.61 -19.89
N THR A 334 62.74 13.63 -20.50
CA THR A 334 61.47 13.28 -19.84
C THR A 334 61.51 11.82 -19.37
N PRO A 335 61.10 11.47 -18.13
CA PRO A 335 61.11 10.10 -17.66
C PRO A 335 60.19 9.23 -18.54
N ALA A 336 60.59 7.99 -18.80
CA ALA A 336 59.85 7.01 -19.62
C ALA A 336 58.39 6.77 -19.15
N ASN A 337 58.05 7.17 -17.92
CA ASN A 337 56.72 7.02 -17.30
C ASN A 337 55.60 7.87 -17.96
N VAL A 338 55.91 8.81 -18.85
CA VAL A 338 54.86 9.59 -19.56
C VAL A 338 54.18 8.76 -20.66
N MET A 339 54.88 7.79 -21.26
CA MET A 339 54.32 6.87 -22.27
C MET A 339 53.41 5.82 -21.62
N GLN A 340 53.74 5.35 -20.41
CA GLN A 340 52.89 4.46 -19.62
C GLN A 340 51.60 5.14 -19.15
N LEU A 341 51.63 6.45 -18.85
CA LEU A 341 50.43 7.25 -18.54
C LEU A 341 49.46 7.37 -19.73
N TYR A 342 49.92 7.21 -20.98
CA TYR A 342 49.05 7.19 -22.16
C TYR A 342 48.27 5.86 -22.30
N LYS A 343 48.89 4.73 -21.93
CA LYS A 343 48.19 3.43 -21.85
C LYS A 343 47.22 3.37 -20.67
N TYR A 344 47.66 3.78 -19.49
CA TYR A 344 46.89 3.71 -18.24
C TYR A 344 45.61 4.57 -18.25
N LYS A 345 45.59 5.68 -19.00
CA LYS A 345 44.44 6.61 -19.03
C LYS A 345 43.32 6.16 -19.97
N ASN A 346 43.64 5.38 -21.00
CA ASN A 346 42.63 4.73 -21.84
C ASN A 346 41.94 3.58 -21.09
N GLU A 347 42.68 2.86 -20.24
CA GLU A 347 42.15 1.81 -19.36
C GLU A 347 41.33 2.39 -18.18
N LYS A 348 41.76 3.51 -17.59
CA LYS A 348 41.01 4.17 -16.50
C LYS A 348 39.72 4.84 -16.95
N ASN A 349 39.63 5.31 -18.19
CA ASN A 349 38.38 5.84 -18.75
C ASN A 349 37.33 4.72 -18.99
N GLN A 350 37.77 3.47 -19.16
CA GLN A 350 36.87 2.30 -19.17
C GLN A 350 36.48 1.86 -17.75
N GLN A 351 37.37 1.97 -16.76
CA GLN A 351 37.07 1.67 -15.34
C GLN A 351 36.22 2.76 -14.64
N MET A 352 36.37 4.04 -14.99
CA MET A 352 35.53 5.11 -14.44
C MET A 352 34.07 5.02 -14.90
N ASN A 353 33.81 4.44 -16.08
CA ASN A 353 32.46 4.10 -16.54
C ASN A 353 31.89 2.83 -15.86
N LYS A 354 32.75 1.95 -15.33
CA LYS A 354 32.36 0.79 -14.52
C LYS A 354 32.02 1.19 -13.08
N ILE A 355 32.87 2.02 -12.45
CA ILE A 355 32.66 2.51 -11.07
C ILE A 355 31.43 3.43 -10.97
N SER A 356 31.11 4.19 -12.03
CA SER A 356 29.85 4.95 -12.08
C SER A 356 28.63 4.05 -12.19
N ASN A 357 28.71 2.91 -12.89
CA ASN A 357 27.62 1.94 -13.01
C ASN A 357 27.46 1.07 -11.76
N ASP A 358 28.55 0.71 -11.08
CA ASP A 358 28.50 -0.10 -9.86
C ASP A 358 27.92 0.69 -8.67
N LYS A 359 28.25 1.98 -8.54
CA LYS A 359 27.57 2.89 -7.59
C LYS A 359 26.13 3.21 -7.98
N PHE A 360 25.81 3.19 -9.28
CA PHE A 360 24.45 3.38 -9.77
C PHE A 360 23.59 2.15 -9.45
N ASN A 361 24.14 0.94 -9.54
CA ASN A 361 23.49 -0.31 -9.18
C ASN A 361 23.29 -0.46 -7.66
N GLU A 362 24.27 -0.08 -6.82
CA GLU A 362 24.07 -0.03 -5.35
C GLU A 362 22.97 0.98 -4.94
N LEU A 363 22.82 2.10 -5.66
CA LEU A 363 21.73 3.07 -5.47
C LEU A 363 20.39 2.59 -6.07
N PHE A 364 20.42 1.68 -7.04
CA PHE A 364 19.24 1.09 -7.68
C PHE A 364 18.60 0.04 -6.78
N ASP A 365 19.41 -0.83 -6.15
CA ASP A 365 18.95 -1.90 -5.26
C ASP A 365 18.41 -1.38 -3.92
N LEU A 366 19.02 -0.32 -3.37
CA LEU A 366 18.54 0.33 -2.14
C LEU A 366 17.20 1.06 -2.34
N ASN A 367 16.93 1.62 -3.52
CA ASN A 367 15.71 2.42 -3.78
C ASN A 367 14.51 1.60 -4.28
N LEU A 368 14.72 0.44 -4.90
CA LEU A 368 13.62 -0.43 -5.33
C LEU A 368 12.90 -1.05 -4.12
N PHE A 369 13.64 -1.34 -3.04
CA PHE A 369 13.08 -1.85 -1.78
C PHE A 369 12.12 -0.82 -1.13
N TYR A 370 12.48 0.46 -1.11
CA TYR A 370 11.60 1.53 -0.61
C TYR A 370 10.36 1.77 -1.49
N CYS A 371 10.42 1.48 -2.78
CA CYS A 371 9.26 1.55 -3.67
C CYS A 371 8.19 0.50 -3.30
N PHE A 372 8.60 -0.68 -2.81
CA PHE A 372 7.67 -1.72 -2.34
C PHE A 372 6.93 -1.32 -1.06
N ASP A 373 7.59 -0.66 -0.11
CA ASP A 373 6.93 -0.13 1.09
C ASP A 373 5.88 0.94 0.75
N GLN A 374 6.12 1.75 -0.30
CA GLN A 374 5.16 2.74 -0.78
C GLN A 374 3.95 2.12 -1.49
N LEU A 375 4.10 0.95 -2.13
CA LEU A 375 2.99 0.22 -2.73
C LEU A 375 2.01 -0.33 -1.70
N LEU A 376 2.52 -0.77 -0.54
CA LEU A 376 1.68 -1.23 0.56
C LEU A 376 0.79 -0.10 1.10
N ILE A 377 1.32 1.12 1.18
CA ILE A 377 0.57 2.32 1.59
C ILE A 377 -0.51 2.65 0.56
N LEU A 378 -0.21 2.55 -0.74
CA LEU A 378 -1.18 2.76 -1.82
C LEU A 378 -2.35 1.76 -1.76
N ASP A 379 -2.07 0.48 -1.49
CA ASP A 379 -3.11 -0.56 -1.37
C ASP A 379 -4.05 -0.32 -0.16
N ILE A 380 -3.51 0.10 0.99
CA ILE A 380 -4.30 0.47 2.17
C ILE A 380 -5.22 1.65 1.85
N LEU A 381 -4.71 2.67 1.16
CA LEU A 381 -5.46 3.86 0.78
C LEU A 381 -6.52 3.59 -0.30
N PHE A 382 -6.21 2.74 -1.28
CA PHE A 382 -7.17 2.30 -2.28
C PHE A 382 -8.33 1.53 -1.66
N ASN A 383 -8.10 0.77 -0.58
CA ASN A 383 -9.19 0.15 0.19
C ASN A 383 -10.10 1.17 0.88
N HIS A 384 -9.59 2.34 1.30
CA HIS A 384 -10.41 3.43 1.85
C HIS A 384 -11.18 4.22 0.79
N LEU A 385 -10.67 4.30 -0.44
CA LEU A 385 -11.35 4.95 -1.57
C LEU A 385 -12.32 3.99 -2.31
N ARG A 386 -12.15 2.67 -2.18
CA ARG A 386 -12.98 1.62 -2.80
C ARG A 386 -14.50 1.74 -2.53
N PRO A 387 -14.97 2.13 -1.32
CA PRO A 387 -16.41 2.30 -1.05
C PRO A 387 -17.04 3.43 -1.87
N LEU A 388 -16.24 4.42 -2.28
CA LEU A 388 -16.68 5.58 -3.07
C LEU A 388 -16.99 5.22 -4.53
N ILE A 389 -16.42 4.11 -5.03
CA ILE A 389 -16.61 3.61 -6.40
C ILE A 389 -17.94 2.84 -6.55
N ASN A 390 -18.35 2.10 -5.51
CA ASN A 390 -19.41 1.09 -5.65
C ASN A 390 -20.79 1.51 -5.08
N HIS A 391 -20.86 2.58 -4.30
CA HIS A 391 -22.12 3.04 -3.70
C HIS A 391 -22.60 4.34 -4.35
N GLU A 392 -23.92 4.43 -4.59
CA GLU A 392 -24.63 5.68 -4.86
C GLU A 392 -24.60 6.58 -3.61
N ILE A 393 -23.41 7.08 -3.25
CA ILE A 393 -23.25 7.99 -2.12
C ILE A 393 -23.83 9.33 -2.55
N LEU A 394 -24.81 9.82 -1.79
CA LEU A 394 -25.27 11.20 -1.91
C LEU A 394 -24.09 12.11 -1.57
N LEU A 395 -23.55 12.82 -2.57
CA LEU A 395 -22.42 13.73 -2.43
C LEU A 395 -22.82 14.96 -1.59
N THR A 396 -22.87 14.80 -0.27
CA THR A 396 -23.07 15.90 0.66
C THR A 396 -21.77 16.69 0.85
N GLN A 397 -21.87 17.96 1.24
CA GLN A 397 -20.70 18.81 1.49
C GLN A 397 -19.75 18.21 2.55
N GLU A 398 -20.28 17.43 3.49
CA GLU A 398 -19.51 16.74 4.54
C GLU A 398 -18.73 15.54 4.00
N SER A 399 -19.36 14.72 3.14
CA SER A 399 -18.68 13.60 2.48
C SER A 399 -17.50 14.05 1.61
N ILE A 400 -17.65 15.15 0.87
CA ILE A 400 -16.59 15.74 0.03
C ILE A 400 -15.43 16.24 0.88
N LYS A 401 -15.71 16.90 2.02
CA LYS A 401 -14.67 17.32 2.96
C LYS A 401 -13.89 16.12 3.50
N ASN A 402 -14.57 15.06 3.90
CA ASN A 402 -13.92 13.84 4.41
C ASN A 402 -13.00 13.20 3.36
N ILE A 403 -13.42 13.18 2.09
CA ILE A 403 -12.59 12.69 0.98
C ILE A 403 -11.37 13.59 0.76
N CYS A 404 -11.55 14.92 0.80
CA CYS A 404 -10.42 15.85 0.71
C CYS A 404 -9.40 15.65 1.83
N TYR A 405 -9.86 15.50 3.08
CA TYR A 405 -8.99 15.23 4.22
C TYR A 405 -8.22 13.93 4.03
N LEU A 406 -8.91 12.86 3.61
CA LEU A 406 -8.27 11.58 3.32
C LEU A 406 -7.18 11.72 2.24
N LEU A 407 -7.47 12.41 1.13
CA LEU A 407 -6.50 12.64 0.05
C LEU A 407 -5.29 13.45 0.52
N ILE A 408 -5.48 14.46 1.36
CA ILE A 408 -4.38 15.24 1.92
C ILE A 408 -3.56 14.36 2.87
N ASP A 409 -4.19 13.60 3.76
CA ASP A 409 -3.50 12.67 4.66
C ASP A 409 -2.71 11.61 3.88
N THR A 410 -3.23 11.14 2.74
CA THR A 410 -2.51 10.21 1.85
C THR A 410 -1.21 10.82 1.33
N PHE A 411 -1.27 12.08 0.89
CA PHE A 411 -0.11 12.80 0.40
C PHE A 411 0.89 13.02 1.53
N ILE A 412 0.44 13.41 2.72
CA ILE A 412 1.30 13.66 3.88
C ILE A 412 2.07 12.39 4.27
N ASN A 413 1.36 11.27 4.41
CA ASN A 413 1.96 9.98 4.77
C ASN A 413 2.95 9.49 3.71
N TRP A 414 2.59 9.60 2.42
CA TRP A 414 3.51 9.26 1.33
C TRP A 414 4.71 10.21 1.28
N TYR A 415 4.51 11.50 1.51
CA TYR A 415 5.56 12.50 1.46
C TYR A 415 6.61 12.32 2.57
N TYR A 416 6.20 11.99 3.79
CA TYR A 416 7.12 11.71 4.89
C TYR A 416 7.86 10.38 4.74
N THR A 417 7.31 9.43 3.96
CA THR A 417 7.95 8.12 3.71
C THR A 417 8.92 8.15 2.53
N LEU A 418 9.04 9.28 1.83
CA LEU A 418 10.00 9.42 0.74
C LEU A 418 11.46 9.39 1.25
N PRO A 419 12.35 8.57 0.65
CA PRO A 419 13.77 8.56 1.00
C PRO A 419 14.44 9.93 0.85
N ILE A 420 13.99 10.71 -0.14
CA ILE A 420 14.48 12.06 -0.41
C ILE A 420 14.05 13.08 0.66
N TYR A 421 13.08 12.79 1.52
CA TYR A 421 12.60 13.72 2.54
C TYR A 421 13.70 14.13 3.53
N SER A 422 14.65 13.23 3.85
CA SER A 422 15.80 13.55 4.71
C SER A 422 16.84 14.45 4.03
N ILE A 423 16.91 14.42 2.69
CA ILE A 423 17.95 15.07 1.87
C ILE A 423 17.54 16.48 1.44
N ILE A 424 16.23 16.75 1.35
CA ILE A 424 15.68 18.01 0.84
C ILE A 424 15.74 19.12 1.91
N ASN A 425 16.08 20.35 1.49
CA ASN A 425 16.09 21.53 2.36
C ASN A 425 14.68 21.93 2.84
N ILE A 426 14.61 22.60 4.00
CA ILE A 426 13.34 23.05 4.61
C ILE A 426 12.50 23.91 3.64
N ASP A 427 13.12 24.82 2.89
CA ASP A 427 12.42 25.68 1.92
C ASP A 427 11.74 24.87 0.81
N LEU A 428 12.44 23.85 0.30
CA LEU A 428 11.88 22.94 -0.70
C LEU A 428 10.78 22.05 -0.10
N LYS A 429 10.92 21.65 1.18
CA LYS A 429 9.86 20.90 1.84
C LYS A 429 8.57 21.67 1.93
N GLN A 430 8.67 22.95 2.27
CA GLN A 430 7.53 23.86 2.36
C GLN A 430 6.94 24.14 0.98
N PHE A 431 7.77 24.33 -0.05
CA PHE A 431 7.32 24.49 -1.43
C PHE A 431 6.54 23.26 -1.94
N ILE A 432 7.07 22.05 -1.72
CA ILE A 432 6.41 20.81 -2.11
C ILE A 432 5.03 20.70 -1.46
N PHE A 433 4.97 20.99 -0.16
CA PHE A 433 3.74 20.93 0.61
C PHE A 433 2.70 21.96 0.16
N ASN A 434 3.13 23.16 -0.23
CA ASN A 434 2.22 24.25 -0.59
C ASN A 434 1.76 24.18 -2.06
N ASP A 435 2.68 23.90 -2.98
CA ASP A 435 2.46 24.14 -4.41
C ASP A 435 2.40 22.84 -5.25
N GLN A 436 2.96 21.72 -4.76
CA GLN A 436 3.13 20.51 -5.58
C GLN A 436 2.26 19.32 -5.15
N TRP A 437 1.66 19.36 -3.97
CA TRP A 437 0.80 18.28 -3.45
C TRP A 437 -0.35 17.90 -4.40
N LEU A 438 -0.88 18.88 -5.13
CA LEU A 438 -2.00 18.68 -6.05
C LEU A 438 -1.59 17.88 -7.31
N ASN A 439 -0.35 18.03 -7.79
CA ASN A 439 0.19 17.23 -8.90
C ASN A 439 0.19 15.73 -8.56
N TYR A 440 0.61 15.41 -7.33
CA TYR A 440 0.60 14.03 -6.83
C TYR A 440 -0.81 13.47 -6.74
N ILE A 441 -1.75 14.20 -6.15
CA ILE A 441 -3.12 13.70 -5.96
C ILE A 441 -3.80 13.43 -7.31
N ILE A 442 -3.61 14.28 -8.32
CA ILE A 442 -4.19 14.04 -9.65
C ILE A 442 -3.62 12.76 -10.28
N LEU A 443 -2.30 12.57 -10.20
CA LEU A 443 -1.67 11.33 -10.66
C LEU A 443 -2.20 10.10 -9.90
N LEU A 444 -2.35 10.21 -8.58
CA LEU A 444 -2.91 9.16 -7.71
C LEU A 444 -4.34 8.80 -8.12
N ILE A 445 -5.20 9.79 -8.38
CA ILE A 445 -6.57 9.59 -8.85
C ILE A 445 -6.58 8.86 -10.20
N PHE A 446 -5.77 9.30 -11.17
CA PHE A 446 -5.67 8.64 -12.46
C PHE A 446 -5.22 7.17 -12.36
N TYR A 447 -4.23 6.92 -11.51
CA TYR A 447 -3.72 5.56 -11.28
C TYR A 447 -4.73 4.67 -10.54
N PHE A 448 -5.45 5.21 -9.55
CA PHE A 448 -6.55 4.54 -8.86
C PHE A 448 -7.68 4.14 -9.83
N LEU A 449 -8.10 5.08 -10.68
CA LEU A 449 -9.13 4.85 -11.69
C LEU A 449 -8.71 3.75 -12.67
N LYS A 450 -7.44 3.72 -13.07
CA LYS A 450 -6.89 2.69 -13.96
C LYS A 450 -7.00 1.29 -13.35
N ILE A 451 -6.64 1.14 -12.07
CA ILE A 451 -6.62 -0.17 -11.38
C ILE A 451 -8.05 -0.72 -11.24
N HIS A 452 -9.02 0.13 -10.93
CA HIS A 452 -10.39 -0.31 -10.66
C HIS A 452 -11.29 -0.36 -11.91
N TYR A 453 -11.02 0.46 -12.92
CA TYR A 453 -11.80 0.54 -14.15
C TYR A 453 -10.93 0.19 -15.36
N ASN A 454 -10.70 -1.12 -15.56
CA ASN A 454 -9.88 -1.67 -16.64
C ASN A 454 -10.30 -1.27 -18.07
N HIS A 455 -11.49 -0.68 -18.26
CA HIS A 455 -11.98 -0.24 -19.57
C HIS A 455 -12.58 1.17 -19.52
N ILE A 456 -12.24 1.98 -20.55
CA ILE A 456 -12.79 3.33 -20.82
C ILE A 456 -14.33 3.33 -20.81
N ASN A 457 -14.96 2.21 -21.18
CA ASN A 457 -16.42 2.05 -21.29
C ASN A 457 -17.17 2.04 -19.94
N LEU A 458 -16.48 1.94 -18.80
CA LEU A 458 -17.09 1.96 -17.46
C LEU A 458 -17.11 3.37 -16.83
N ILE A 459 -16.55 4.38 -17.50
CA ILE A 459 -16.50 5.75 -17.00
C ILE A 459 -17.36 6.62 -17.92
N SER A 460 -18.65 6.76 -17.59
CA SER A 460 -19.55 7.55 -18.42
C SER A 460 -19.41 9.04 -18.11
N TYR A 461 -18.72 9.76 -19.00
CA TYR A 461 -18.62 11.22 -19.03
C TYR A 461 -19.95 11.92 -18.70
N SER A 462 -21.06 11.40 -19.23
CA SER A 462 -22.42 11.91 -19.02
C SER A 462 -22.91 11.81 -17.58
N LYS A 463 -22.64 10.71 -16.85
CA LYS A 463 -23.06 10.56 -15.45
C LYS A 463 -22.24 11.41 -14.49
N CYS A 464 -20.93 11.56 -14.72
CA CYS A 464 -20.07 12.43 -13.93
C CYS A 464 -20.52 13.89 -14.01
N LEU A 465 -20.82 14.35 -15.23
CA LEU A 465 -21.38 15.67 -15.45
C LEU A 465 -22.73 15.82 -14.76
N GLN A 466 -23.63 14.84 -14.89
CA GLN A 466 -24.96 14.89 -14.27
C GLN A 466 -24.90 14.98 -12.74
N ARG A 467 -23.94 14.31 -12.10
CA ARG A 467 -23.72 14.42 -10.64
C ARG A 467 -23.17 15.77 -10.22
N LEU A 468 -22.27 16.33 -11.02
CA LEU A 468 -21.74 17.67 -10.75
C LEU A 468 -22.82 18.74 -10.98
N PHE A 469 -23.68 18.56 -11.98
CA PHE A 469 -24.89 19.35 -12.18
C PHE A 469 -25.82 19.29 -10.96
N ASN A 470 -26.07 18.08 -10.44
CA ASN A 470 -26.92 17.87 -9.26
C ASN A 470 -26.33 18.51 -7.99
N TYR A 471 -25.00 18.40 -7.78
CA TYR A 471 -24.34 18.98 -6.61
C TYR A 471 -24.30 20.52 -6.64
N THR A 472 -24.09 21.10 -7.82
CA THR A 472 -23.96 22.56 -7.97
C THR A 472 -25.30 23.30 -8.00
N GLU A 473 -26.43 22.60 -7.79
CA GLU A 473 -27.79 23.14 -7.89
C GLU A 473 -28.00 23.97 -9.17
N ASN A 474 -27.41 23.56 -10.31
CA ASN A 474 -27.42 24.31 -11.57
C ASN A 474 -26.85 25.76 -11.53
N LYS A 475 -26.22 26.21 -10.44
CA LYS A 475 -25.79 27.61 -10.29
C LYS A 475 -24.38 27.92 -10.82
N PHE A 476 -23.52 26.93 -11.08
CA PHE A 476 -22.07 27.16 -11.20
C PHE A 476 -21.32 26.53 -12.39
N LEU A 477 -21.99 25.83 -13.31
CA LEU A 477 -21.30 25.23 -14.47
C LEU A 477 -21.14 26.26 -15.61
N SER A 478 -19.99 26.92 -15.65
CA SER A 478 -19.57 27.77 -16.79
C SER A 478 -19.08 26.92 -17.97
N SER A 479 -19.06 27.45 -19.20
CA SER A 479 -18.48 26.77 -20.38
C SER A 479 -17.01 26.33 -20.16
N LEU A 480 -16.31 27.02 -19.26
CA LEU A 480 -14.96 26.70 -18.83
C LEU A 480 -14.89 25.37 -18.08
N SER A 481 -15.82 25.09 -17.16
CA SER A 481 -15.86 23.83 -16.41
C SER A 481 -16.04 22.60 -17.31
N TYR A 482 -16.87 22.72 -18.35
CA TYR A 482 -17.05 21.68 -19.37
C TYR A 482 -15.76 21.42 -20.16
N ARG A 483 -15.01 22.49 -20.50
CA ARG A 483 -13.72 22.38 -21.19
C ARG A 483 -12.67 21.67 -20.32
N ILE A 484 -12.62 21.99 -19.03
CA ILE A 484 -11.70 21.36 -18.06
C ILE A 484 -12.02 19.88 -17.92
N PHE A 485 -13.31 19.51 -17.79
CA PHE A 485 -13.72 18.11 -17.74
C PHE A 485 -13.36 17.35 -19.01
N ASN A 486 -13.60 17.92 -20.19
CA ASN A 486 -13.22 17.29 -21.45
C ASN A 486 -11.71 17.05 -21.55
N GLN A 487 -10.91 18.04 -21.15
CA GLN A 487 -9.46 17.90 -21.11
C GLN A 487 -9.04 16.80 -20.12
N PHE A 488 -9.63 16.77 -18.93
CA PHE A 488 -9.37 15.71 -17.94
C PHE A 488 -9.67 14.31 -18.49
N PHE A 489 -10.85 14.10 -19.09
CA PHE A 489 -11.23 12.79 -19.65
C PHE A 489 -10.41 12.42 -20.88
N TYR A 490 -10.03 13.39 -21.71
CA TYR A 490 -9.08 13.15 -22.81
C TYR A 490 -7.74 12.65 -22.26
N PHE A 491 -7.18 13.31 -21.24
CA PHE A 491 -5.93 12.88 -20.62
C PHE A 491 -6.05 11.53 -19.91
N LEU A 492 -7.16 11.27 -19.21
CA LEU A 492 -7.45 9.97 -18.61
C LEU A 492 -7.48 8.85 -19.66
N SER A 493 -8.07 9.10 -20.83
CA SER A 493 -8.09 8.12 -21.93
C SER A 493 -6.69 7.82 -22.46
N THR A 494 -5.84 8.85 -22.59
CA THR A 494 -4.44 8.66 -22.99
C THR A 494 -3.62 7.92 -21.92
N PHE A 495 -3.91 8.15 -20.63
CA PHE A 495 -3.26 7.47 -19.51
C PHE A 495 -3.56 5.97 -19.48
N PHE A 496 -4.83 5.59 -19.70
CA PHE A 496 -5.23 4.17 -19.73
C PHE A 496 -4.51 3.41 -20.84
N ASN A 497 -4.22 4.06 -21.98
CA ASN A 497 -3.53 3.44 -23.10
C ASN A 497 -2.03 3.16 -22.84
N ILE A 498 -1.38 3.91 -21.93
CA ILE A 498 0.07 3.79 -21.69
C ILE A 498 0.42 2.61 -20.78
N ASN A 499 -0.56 2.03 -20.06
CA ASN A 499 -0.35 0.90 -19.15
C ASN A 499 0.84 1.11 -18.19
N ILE A 500 0.76 2.18 -17.38
CA ILE A 500 1.82 2.57 -16.45
C ILE A 500 2.08 1.48 -15.38
N THR A 501 3.34 1.13 -15.16
CA THR A 501 3.75 0.20 -14.09
C THR A 501 3.82 0.87 -12.72
N ASN A 502 3.78 0.07 -11.65
CA ASN A 502 3.86 0.55 -10.26
C ASN A 502 5.14 1.36 -10.01
N THR A 503 6.26 0.90 -10.58
CA THR A 503 7.57 1.57 -10.53
C THR A 503 7.58 2.87 -11.31
N GLU A 504 6.99 2.91 -12.50
CA GLU A 504 6.82 4.15 -13.28
C GLU A 504 5.98 5.18 -12.53
N PHE A 505 4.89 4.76 -11.87
CA PHE A 505 4.03 5.64 -11.07
C PHE A 505 4.80 6.31 -9.92
N ILE A 506 5.63 5.55 -9.19
CA ILE A 506 6.44 6.09 -8.09
C ILE A 506 7.51 7.05 -8.61
N LEU A 507 8.22 6.70 -9.69
CA LEU A 507 9.23 7.56 -10.26
C LEU A 507 8.63 8.86 -10.83
N LEU A 508 7.49 8.77 -11.51
CA LEU A 508 6.76 9.93 -12.01
C LEU A 508 6.22 10.82 -10.91
N SER A 509 5.69 10.24 -9.82
CA SER A 509 5.18 11.01 -8.68
C SER A 509 6.29 11.82 -8.00
N ILE A 510 7.49 11.25 -7.87
CA ILE A 510 8.64 11.95 -7.33
C ILE A 510 9.13 13.04 -8.30
N LEU A 511 9.20 12.76 -9.61
CA LEU A 511 9.58 13.76 -10.62
C LEU A 511 8.63 14.96 -10.61
N LEU A 512 7.32 14.72 -10.55
CA LEU A 512 6.29 15.77 -10.53
C LEU A 512 6.44 16.73 -9.36
N ILE A 513 6.83 16.22 -8.20
CA ILE A 513 7.02 17.04 -7.00
C ILE A 513 8.31 17.84 -7.03
N LEU A 514 9.34 17.30 -7.67
CA LEU A 514 10.63 17.96 -7.83
C LEU A 514 10.66 18.96 -8.99
N CYS A 515 9.61 18.99 -9.84
CA CYS A 515 9.49 19.94 -10.94
C CYS A 515 9.28 21.37 -10.42
N SER A 516 10.36 22.15 -10.33
CA SER A 516 10.29 23.58 -10.06
C SER A 516 10.25 24.40 -11.35
N ASN A 517 9.18 25.15 -11.59
CA ASN A 517 9.18 26.23 -12.59
C ASN A 517 9.99 27.46 -12.14
N GLN A 518 10.41 27.50 -10.88
CA GLN A 518 11.23 28.59 -10.35
C GLN A 518 12.68 28.14 -10.11
N THR A 519 13.57 28.89 -10.73
CA THR A 519 15.03 28.80 -10.62
C THR A 519 15.51 28.85 -9.18
N ASN A 520 15.62 27.70 -8.51
CA ASN A 520 16.46 27.56 -7.31
C ASN A 520 17.47 26.45 -7.56
N LYS A 521 18.75 26.86 -7.65
CA LYS A 521 19.95 26.08 -8.00
C LYS A 521 20.26 24.87 -7.11
N ILE A 522 19.35 24.46 -6.23
CA ILE A 522 19.70 23.61 -5.09
C ILE A 522 19.45 22.11 -5.32
N ASN A 523 18.73 21.67 -6.36
CA ASN A 523 18.62 20.21 -6.58
C ASN A 523 18.44 19.75 -8.04
N PHE A 524 19.05 20.45 -9.00
CA PHE A 524 19.14 19.98 -10.40
C PHE A 524 19.73 18.55 -10.48
N ASN A 525 20.66 18.22 -9.58
CA ASN A 525 21.26 16.90 -9.50
C ASN A 525 20.28 15.81 -9.05
N LEU A 526 19.38 16.09 -8.09
CA LEU A 526 18.42 15.10 -7.61
C LEU A 526 17.37 14.81 -8.68
N PHE A 527 16.84 15.86 -9.32
CA PHE A 527 15.94 15.72 -10.45
C PHE A 527 16.60 14.95 -11.61
N GLU A 528 17.84 15.31 -11.99
CA GLU A 528 18.60 14.59 -13.01
C GLU A 528 18.84 13.12 -12.65
N ASN A 529 19.09 12.80 -11.38
CA ASN A 529 19.32 11.43 -10.95
C ASN A 529 18.04 10.58 -11.11
N ILE A 530 16.89 11.10 -10.68
CA ILE A 530 15.61 10.39 -10.79
C ILE A 530 15.17 10.29 -12.26
N TYR A 531 15.41 11.34 -13.05
CA TYR A 531 15.21 11.32 -14.50
C TYR A 531 16.07 10.25 -15.18
N LYS A 532 17.36 10.14 -14.80
CA LYS A 532 18.26 9.09 -15.30
C LYS A 532 17.79 7.71 -14.86
N ILE A 533 17.31 7.55 -13.63
CA ILE A 533 16.77 6.27 -13.13
C ILE A 533 15.56 5.84 -13.97
N LEU A 534 14.59 6.75 -14.19
CA LEU A 534 13.44 6.48 -15.04
C LEU A 534 13.87 6.13 -16.48
N TYR A 535 14.79 6.90 -17.05
CA TYR A 535 15.33 6.62 -18.39
C TYR A 535 15.99 5.23 -18.46
N THR A 536 16.83 4.88 -17.49
CA THR A 536 17.47 3.56 -17.45
C THR A 536 16.48 2.42 -17.23
N TYR A 537 15.45 2.63 -16.41
CA TYR A 537 14.37 1.66 -16.22
C TYR A 537 13.69 1.39 -17.56
N GLU A 538 13.20 2.42 -18.24
CA GLU A 538 12.53 2.31 -19.54
C GLU A 538 13.40 1.67 -20.62
N MET A 539 14.69 2.06 -20.71
CA MET A 539 15.63 1.50 -21.68
C MET A 539 15.94 0.03 -21.41
N ASN A 540 15.85 -0.43 -20.16
CA ASN A 540 16.13 -1.83 -19.81
C ASN A 540 14.89 -2.72 -19.92
N THR A 541 13.70 -2.20 -19.60
CA THR A 541 12.46 -3.01 -19.53
C THR A 541 11.64 -2.97 -20.82
N PHE A 542 11.54 -1.83 -21.50
CA PHE A 542 10.58 -1.63 -22.59
C PHE A 542 11.21 -1.23 -23.93
N LEU A 543 12.54 -1.14 -24.04
CA LEU A 543 13.23 -0.68 -25.26
C LEU A 543 12.92 -1.53 -26.51
N SER A 544 12.72 -2.84 -26.35
CA SER A 544 12.39 -3.74 -27.46
C SER A 544 10.96 -3.57 -27.97
N GLU A 545 10.03 -3.10 -27.14
CA GLU A 545 8.59 -3.05 -27.45
C GLU A 545 8.08 -1.62 -27.74
N GLN A 546 8.58 -0.61 -27.02
CA GLN A 546 8.09 0.77 -27.10
C GLN A 546 9.22 1.81 -26.94
N PRO A 547 9.96 2.15 -28.02
CA PRO A 547 11.13 3.05 -27.93
C PRO A 547 10.79 4.49 -27.50
N ASP A 548 9.55 4.96 -27.73
CA ASP A 548 9.09 6.30 -27.36
C ASP A 548 8.37 6.38 -26.01
N ARG A 549 8.32 5.28 -25.24
CA ARG A 549 7.56 5.21 -23.98
C ARG A 549 8.00 6.26 -22.96
N PHE A 550 9.31 6.43 -22.78
CA PHE A 550 9.89 7.44 -21.91
C PHE A 550 9.41 8.87 -22.23
N ASN A 551 9.39 9.23 -23.51
CA ASN A 551 8.93 10.57 -23.96
C ASN A 551 7.43 10.76 -23.70
N ARG A 552 6.62 9.70 -23.86
CA ARG A 552 5.19 9.74 -23.55
C ARG A 552 4.91 9.91 -22.06
N LEU A 553 5.70 9.27 -21.20
CA LEU A 553 5.59 9.43 -19.74
C LEU A 553 5.96 10.85 -19.29
N LEU A 554 6.98 11.45 -19.89
CA LEU A 554 7.33 12.85 -19.62
C LEU A 554 6.26 13.83 -20.10
N TYR A 555 5.74 13.63 -21.31
CA TYR A 555 4.63 14.44 -21.81
C TYR A 555 3.40 14.35 -20.90
N PHE A 556 3.14 13.18 -20.31
CA PHE A 556 2.08 13.02 -19.32
C PHE A 556 2.32 13.84 -18.04
N SER A 557 3.57 13.93 -17.59
CA SER A 557 3.92 14.76 -16.44
C SER A 557 3.63 16.25 -16.68
N GLU A 558 3.86 16.75 -17.89
CA GLU A 558 3.51 18.13 -18.30
C GLU A 558 1.99 18.34 -18.33
N GLN A 559 1.23 17.35 -18.80
CA GLN A 559 -0.23 17.41 -18.81
C GLN A 559 -0.81 17.48 -17.39
N ILE A 560 -0.27 16.72 -16.43
CA ILE A 560 -0.72 16.81 -15.04
C ILE A 560 -0.51 18.22 -14.49
N GLN A 561 0.67 18.81 -14.69
CA GLN A 561 0.96 20.16 -14.23
C GLN A 561 0.00 21.19 -14.86
N PHE A 562 -0.34 21.01 -16.13
CA PHE A 562 -1.32 21.84 -16.81
C PHE A 562 -2.73 21.72 -16.17
N ILE A 563 -3.19 20.51 -15.86
CA ILE A 563 -4.46 20.28 -15.16
C ILE A 563 -4.43 20.92 -13.77
N THR A 564 -3.35 20.75 -13.01
CA THR A 564 -3.15 21.34 -11.69
C THR A 564 -3.27 22.85 -11.72
N GLN A 565 -2.61 23.51 -12.69
CA GLN A 565 -2.66 24.95 -12.84
C GLN A 565 -4.08 25.44 -13.18
N ILE A 566 -4.80 24.68 -14.00
CA ILE A 566 -6.21 24.95 -14.32
C ILE A 566 -7.11 24.79 -13.08
N LEU A 567 -6.90 23.77 -12.25
CA LEU A 567 -7.69 23.57 -11.04
C LEU A 567 -7.44 24.66 -10.00
N LEU A 568 -6.18 25.06 -9.79
CA LEU A 568 -5.81 26.13 -8.86
C LEU A 568 -6.37 27.50 -9.27
N THR A 569 -6.43 27.79 -10.58
CA THR A 569 -6.95 29.07 -11.08
C THR A 569 -8.46 29.22 -10.95
N ASN A 570 -9.20 28.10 -10.83
CA ASN A 570 -10.66 28.14 -10.93
C ASN A 570 -11.42 28.10 -9.59
N GLN A 571 -10.76 27.91 -8.42
CA GLN A 571 -11.28 27.98 -7.02
C GLN A 571 -12.63 27.27 -6.68
N HIS A 572 -13.36 26.75 -7.67
CA HIS A 572 -14.73 26.26 -7.61
C HIS A 572 -14.84 24.78 -7.96
N PHE A 573 -13.71 24.12 -8.17
CA PHE A 573 -13.67 22.73 -8.60
C PHE A 573 -13.25 21.85 -7.43
N HIS A 574 -14.19 21.09 -6.88
CA HIS A 574 -13.88 20.16 -5.79
C HIS A 574 -13.19 18.92 -6.38
N LEU A 575 -11.91 18.74 -6.04
CA LEU A 575 -11.07 17.60 -6.41
C LEU A 575 -11.75 16.21 -6.27
N PRO A 576 -12.62 15.97 -5.27
CA PRO A 576 -13.32 14.70 -5.12
C PRO A 576 -14.21 14.30 -6.30
N PHE A 577 -14.70 15.22 -7.14
CA PHE A 577 -15.52 14.86 -8.30
C PHE A 577 -14.75 14.05 -9.35
N LEU A 578 -13.42 14.15 -9.36
CA LEU A 578 -12.56 13.39 -10.26
C LEU A 578 -12.46 11.89 -9.86
N LEU A 579 -12.91 11.52 -8.65
CA LEU A 579 -12.90 10.14 -8.12
C LEU A 579 -14.17 9.34 -8.45
N PHE A 580 -15.23 9.97 -8.98
CA PHE A 580 -16.53 9.33 -9.20
C PHE A 580 -16.88 9.20 -10.69
N PRO A 581 -16.29 8.22 -11.40
CA PRO A 581 -16.52 7.99 -12.83
C PRO A 581 -17.87 7.32 -13.19
N ASN A 582 -18.53 6.69 -12.22
CA ASN A 582 -19.80 5.95 -12.37
C ASN A 582 -20.90 6.56 -11.55
#